data_AF-A0A9D0I7F9-F1
#
_entry.id   AF-A0A9D0I7F9-F1
#
_cell.length_a   1.000
_cell.length_b   1.000
_cell.length_c   1.000
_cell.angle_alpha   90.00
_cell.angle_beta   90.00
_cell.angle_gamma   90.00
#
_symmetry.space_group_name_H-M   'P 1'
#
loop_
_entity.id
_entity.type
_entity.pdbx_description
1 polymer ?
#
loop_
_entity_poly.entity_id
_entity_poly.type
_entity_poly.pdbx_seq_one_letter_code
_entity_poly.pdbx_strand_id
1 'polypeptide(L)'
;MENWQAGYAVAVTLLCFSTLALTRFAPDVVMVGGVALMLIPGVLSPQEALSGLANEGMVTVGVLYVVVAGLRETGGIAWIVQSVLGRPRSPRHAQLRLMAPV
;
A
#
# COMPACT_ATOMS: atom_id res chain seq x y z
N MET A 1 12.97 -18.43 -29.30
CA MET A 1 11.65 -18.57 -28.66
C MET A 1 11.39 -17.49 -27.60
N GLU A 2 12.40 -16.69 -27.21
CA GLU A 2 12.29 -15.63 -26.18
C GLU A 2 11.51 -14.37 -26.60
N ASN A 3 11.53 -14.00 -27.89
CA ASN A 3 10.98 -12.72 -28.35
C ASN A 3 9.46 -12.57 -28.07
N TRP A 4 8.68 -13.64 -28.19
CA TRP A 4 7.24 -13.60 -27.95
C TRP A 4 6.92 -13.43 -26.46
N GLN A 5 7.65 -14.14 -25.58
CA GLN A 5 7.48 -14.04 -24.13
C GLN A 5 7.82 -12.62 -23.64
N ALA A 6 8.90 -12.04 -24.17
CA ALA A 6 9.27 -10.66 -23.88
C ALA A 6 8.18 -9.67 -24.32
N GLY A 7 7.68 -9.79 -25.55
CA GLY A 7 6.59 -8.95 -26.06
C GLY A 7 5.31 -9.08 -25.22
N TYR A 8 4.95 -10.30 -24.83
CA TYR A 8 3.81 -10.56 -23.97
C TYR A 8 3.97 -9.93 -22.58
N ALA A 9 5.13 -10.11 -21.94
CA ALA A 9 5.41 -9.55 -20.62
C ALA A 9 5.32 -8.02 -20.62
N VAL A 10 5.90 -7.37 -21.64
CA VAL A 10 5.81 -5.91 -21.82
C VAL A 10 4.37 -5.48 -22.04
N ALA A 11 3.60 -6.18 -22.87
CA ALA A 11 2.21 -5.85 -23.12
C ALA A 11 1.35 -5.93 -21.85
N VAL A 12 1.50 -7.01 -21.06
CA VAL A 12 0.78 -7.17 -19.79
C VAL A 12 1.20 -6.09 -18.78
N THR A 13 2.49 -5.77 -18.70
CA THR A 13 2.99 -4.72 -17.80
C THR A 13 2.42 -3.34 -18.16
N LEU A 14 2.42 -2.99 -19.45
CA LEU A 14 1.83 -1.74 -19.95
C LEU A 14 0.31 -1.71 -19.70
N LEU A 15 -0.37 -2.85 -19.86
CA LEU A 15 -1.80 -2.97 -19.57
C LEU A 15 -2.08 -2.69 -18.09
N CYS A 16 -1.33 -3.32 -17.17
CA CYS A 16 -1.47 -3.09 -15.73
C CYS A 16 -1.21 -1.62 -15.38
N PHE A 17 -0.13 -1.04 -15.89
CA PHE A 17 0.23 0.36 -15.63
C PHE A 17 -0.85 1.33 -16.15
N SER A 18 -1.30 1.12 -17.38
CA SER A 18 -2.37 1.94 -17.99
C SER A 18 -3.68 1.81 -17.23
N THR A 19 -4.02 0.60 -16.77
CA THR A 19 -5.23 0.35 -15.97
C THR A 19 -5.15 1.09 -14.64
N LEU A 20 -4.03 0.99 -13.92
CA LEU A 20 -3.82 1.72 -12.66
C LEU A 20 -3.86 3.24 -12.85
N ALA A 21 -3.34 3.75 -13.97
CA ALA A 21 -3.29 5.17 -14.25
C ALA A 21 -4.65 5.75 -14.68
N LEU A 22 -5.42 5.00 -15.49
CA LEU A 22 -6.63 5.51 -16.16
C LEU A 22 -7.93 5.12 -15.46
N THR A 23 -7.91 4.11 -14.59
CA THR A 23 -9.12 3.56 -13.95
C THR A 23 -9.06 3.67 -12.43
N ARG A 24 -10.20 3.45 -11.78
CA ARG A 24 -10.33 3.42 -10.31
C ARG A 24 -10.42 1.99 -9.75
N PHE A 25 -10.00 1.00 -10.53
CA PHE A 25 -9.96 -0.38 -10.04
C PHE A 25 -9.01 -0.50 -8.85
N ALA A 26 -9.36 -1.39 -7.92
CA ALA A 26 -8.56 -1.65 -6.75
C ALA A 26 -7.17 -2.17 -7.21
N PRO A 27 -6.04 -1.55 -6.77
CA PRO A 27 -4.72 -1.87 -7.29
C PRO A 27 -4.32 -3.35 -7.10
N ASP A 28 -4.77 -3.96 -6.02
CA ASP A 28 -4.60 -5.37 -5.71
C ASP A 28 -5.21 -6.27 -6.79
N VAL A 29 -6.43 -5.96 -7.26
CA VAL A 29 -7.11 -6.73 -8.31
C VAL A 29 -6.36 -6.64 -9.63
N VAL A 30 -5.89 -5.43 -10.00
CA VAL A 30 -5.15 -5.22 -11.25
C VAL A 30 -3.83 -6.00 -11.23
N MET A 31 -3.10 -5.95 -10.12
CA MET A 31 -1.81 -6.63 -9.99
C MET A 31 -1.96 -8.15 -9.96
N VAL A 32 -2.92 -8.69 -9.19
CA VAL A 32 -3.20 -10.13 -9.16
C VAL A 32 -3.69 -10.63 -10.53
N GLY A 33 -4.52 -9.84 -11.22
CA GLY A 33 -4.94 -10.12 -12.59
C GLY A 33 -3.76 -10.17 -13.56
N GLY A 34 -2.83 -9.21 -13.48
CA GLY A 34 -1.60 -9.20 -14.27
C GLY A 34 -0.72 -10.44 -14.07
N VAL A 35 -0.54 -10.86 -12.81
CA VAL A 35 0.21 -12.09 -12.48
C VAL A 35 -0.51 -13.33 -13.01
N ALA A 36 -1.84 -13.40 -12.88
CA ALA A 36 -2.64 -14.49 -13.45
C ALA A 36 -2.49 -14.58 -14.98
N LEU A 37 -2.50 -13.43 -15.67
CA LEU A 37 -2.24 -13.36 -17.11
C LEU A 37 -0.84 -13.85 -17.47
N MET A 38 0.19 -13.60 -16.66
CA MET A 38 1.54 -14.14 -16.89
C MET A 38 1.66 -15.65 -16.63
N LEU A 39 0.90 -16.20 -15.68
CA LEU A 39 0.92 -17.62 -15.33
C LEU A 39 0.26 -18.51 -16.37
N ILE A 40 -0.87 -18.10 -16.97
CA ILE A 40 -1.63 -18.90 -17.94
C ILE A 40 -0.78 -19.38 -19.13
N PRO A 41 -0.02 -18.52 -19.84
CA PRO A 41 0.86 -18.93 -20.94
C PRO A 41 2.20 -19.52 -20.45
N GLY A 42 2.43 -19.61 -19.13
CA GLY A 42 3.69 -20.12 -18.57
C GLY A 42 4.88 -19.19 -18.78
N VAL A 43 4.65 -17.88 -18.96
CA VAL A 43 5.73 -16.89 -19.04
C VAL A 43 6.40 -16.71 -17.67
N LEU A 44 5.63 -16.92 -16.60
CA LEU A 44 6.10 -16.95 -15.22
C LEU A 44 5.75 -18.29 -14.60
N SER A 45 6.66 -18.88 -13.84
CA SER A 45 6.35 -20.05 -13.00
C SER A 45 5.62 -19.64 -11.72
N PRO A 46 4.86 -20.53 -11.07
CA PRO A 46 4.23 -20.25 -9.79
C PRO A 46 5.23 -19.83 -8.70
N GLN A 47 6.44 -20.40 -8.72
CA GLN A 47 7.50 -20.08 -7.77
C GLN A 47 8.03 -18.66 -7.97
N GLU A 48 8.22 -18.23 -9.23
CA GLU A 48 8.64 -16.86 -9.54
C GLU A 48 7.54 -15.83 -9.27
N ALA A 49 6.27 -16.20 -9.49
CA ALA A 49 5.14 -15.35 -9.09
C ALA A 49 5.09 -15.15 -7.57
N LEU A 50 5.24 -16.24 -6.80
CA LEU A 50 5.25 -16.20 -5.33
C LEU A 50 6.47 -15.44 -4.78
N SER A 51 7.65 -15.57 -5.40
CA SER A 51 8.83 -14.84 -4.95
C SER A 51 8.66 -13.33 -5.12
N GLY A 52 7.95 -12.88 -6.16
CA GLY A 52 7.57 -11.48 -6.33
C GLY A 52 6.66 -10.96 -5.22
N LEU A 53 5.71 -11.78 -4.74
CA LEU A 53 4.85 -11.44 -3.59
C LEU A 53 5.60 -11.45 -2.25
N ALA A 54 6.58 -12.33 -2.08
CA ALA A 54 7.32 -12.55 -0.83
C ALA A 54 8.58 -11.67 -0.70
N ASN A 55 8.58 -10.46 -1.26
CA ASN A 55 9.74 -9.57 -1.17
C ASN A 55 9.86 -8.92 0.22
N GLU A 56 11.09 -8.54 0.59
CA GLU A 56 11.40 -7.90 1.88
C GLU A 56 10.56 -6.64 2.13
N GLY A 57 10.30 -5.86 1.08
CA GLY A 57 9.42 -4.68 1.14
C GLY A 57 8.01 -5.02 1.63
N MET A 58 7.36 -6.02 1.04
CA MET A 58 6.03 -6.49 1.47
C MET A 58 6.03 -6.93 2.93
N VAL A 59 7.08 -7.65 3.36
CA VAL A 59 7.22 -8.09 4.75
C VAL A 59 7.33 -6.90 5.71
N THR A 60 8.14 -5.89 5.37
CA THR A 60 8.30 -4.69 6.23
C THR A 60 6.99 -3.94 6.40
N VAL A 61 6.20 -3.76 5.33
CA VAL A 61 4.89 -3.13 5.39
C VAL A 61 3.92 -3.96 6.25
N GLY A 62 3.98 -5.29 6.14
CA GLY A 62 3.21 -6.21 6.99
C GLY A 62 3.52 -6.02 8.48
N VAL A 63 4.80 -5.91 8.83
CA VAL A 63 5.24 -5.65 10.22
C VAL A 63 4.71 -4.30 10.71
N LEU A 64 4.79 -3.24 9.89
CA LEU A 64 4.26 -1.93 10.25
C LEU A 64 2.74 -1.98 10.49
N TYR A 65 2.00 -2.79 9.74
CA TYR A 65 0.58 -3.00 9.98
C TYR A 65 0.30 -3.63 11.34
N VAL A 66 1.07 -4.65 11.73
CA VAL A 66 0.99 -5.28 13.06
C VAL A 66 1.28 -4.26 14.16
N VAL A 67 2.32 -3.45 13.99
CA VAL A 67 2.68 -2.37 14.93
C VAL A 67 1.53 -1.38 15.06
N VAL A 68 0.98 -0.89 13.95
CA VAL A 68 -0.16 0.05 13.94
C VAL A 68 -1.38 -0.55 14.64
N ALA A 69 -1.68 -1.84 14.44
CA ALA A 69 -2.76 -2.52 15.14
C ALA A 69 -2.52 -2.52 16.67
N GLY A 70 -1.30 -2.86 17.12
CA GLY A 70 -0.93 -2.80 18.54
C GLY A 70 -1.05 -1.40 19.15
N LEU A 71 -0.66 -0.35 18.40
CA LEU A 71 -0.85 1.04 18.83
C LEU A 71 -2.32 1.46 18.92
N ARG A 72 -3.18 0.96 18.02
CA ARG A 72 -4.63 1.25 18.04
C ARG A 72 -5.31 0.59 19.24
N GLU A 73 -5.03 -0.69 19.49
CA GLU A 73 -5.67 -1.47 20.56
C GLU A 73 -5.27 -0.98 21.95
N THR A 74 -4.02 -0.55 22.13
CA THR A 74 -3.50 -0.05 23.42
C THR A 74 -3.87 1.41 23.70
N GLY A 75 -4.52 2.12 22.76
CA GLY A 75 -4.72 3.56 22.85
C GLY A 75 -3.41 4.37 22.72
N GLY A 76 -2.31 3.73 22.33
CA GLY A 76 -1.00 4.36 22.15
C GLY A 76 -1.03 5.53 21.16
N ILE A 77 -1.88 5.48 20.13
CA ILE A 77 -2.08 6.60 19.21
C ILE A 77 -2.52 7.86 19.96
N ALA A 78 -3.49 7.74 20.87
CA ALA A 78 -3.98 8.90 21.63
C ALA A 78 -2.90 9.45 22.57
N TRP A 79 -2.08 8.58 23.17
CA TRP A 79 -0.94 8.99 23.99
C TRP A 79 0.12 9.75 23.17
N ILE A 80 0.50 9.24 22.00
CA ILE A 80 1.46 9.89 21.10
C ILE A 80 0.92 11.25 20.63
N VAL A 81 -0.32 11.29 20.16
CA VAL A 81 -0.99 12.53 19.74
C VAL A 81 -0.99 13.56 20.88
N GLN A 82 -1.35 13.17 22.09
CA GLN A 82 -1.37 14.07 23.25
C GLN A 82 0.04 14.50 23.70
N SER A 83 1.05 13.64 23.56
CA SER A 83 2.44 13.94 23.91
C SER A 83 3.08 14.90 22.90
N VAL A 84 2.84 14.68 21.60
CA VAL A 84 3.42 15.48 20.51
C VAL A 84 2.69 16.81 20.31
N LEU A 85 1.35 16.82 20.32
CA LEU A 85 0.55 18.02 20.09
C LEU A 85 0.26 18.81 21.38
N GLY A 86 0.46 18.18 22.55
CA GLY A 86 0.21 18.77 23.86
C GLY A 86 -1.27 18.96 24.18
N ARG A 87 -1.60 19.11 25.47
CA ARG A 87 -2.92 19.60 25.91
C ARG A 87 -2.88 21.14 25.96
N PRO A 88 -3.88 21.87 25.40
CA PRO A 88 -3.96 23.31 25.58
C PRO A 88 -4.08 23.66 27.07
N ARG A 89 -3.17 24.49 27.57
CA ARG A 89 -3.00 24.78 29.01
C ARG A 89 -4.10 25.68 29.61
N SER A 90 -5.02 26.20 28.79
CA SER A 90 -6.08 27.11 29.22
C SER A 90 -7.27 27.11 28.24
N PRO A 91 -8.52 27.24 28.73
CA PRO A 91 -9.72 27.38 27.89
C PRO A 91 -9.63 28.54 26.89
N ARG A 92 -9.02 29.67 27.29
CA ARG A 92 -8.83 30.83 26.40
C ARG A 92 -7.87 30.53 25.24
N HIS A 93 -6.86 29.69 25.48
CA HIS A 93 -5.88 29.29 24.46
C HIS A 93 -6.49 28.27 23.48
N ALA A 94 -7.37 27.38 23.97
CA ALA A 94 -8.13 26.47 23.13
C ALA A 94 -9.15 27.22 22.26
N GLN A 95 -9.85 28.21 22.82
CA GLN A 95 -10.78 29.07 22.08
C GLN A 95 -10.06 29.90 21.01
N LEU A 96 -8.91 30.52 21.33
CA LEU A 96 -8.09 31.24 20.34
C LEU A 96 -7.61 30.34 19.20
N ARG A 97 -7.25 29.08 19.47
CA ARG A 97 -6.82 28.11 18.44
C ARG A 97 -7.96 27.57 17.57
N LEU A 98 -9.17 27.48 18.11
CA LEU A 98 -10.38 27.04 17.37
C LEU A 98 -10.98 28.18 16.53
N MET A 99 -10.80 29.43 16.97
CA MET A 99 -11.25 30.62 16.23
C MET A 99 -10.19 31.12 15.24
N ALA A 100 -8.91 30.81 15.45
CA ALA A 100 -7.89 31.00 14.43
C ALA A 100 -8.18 30.05 13.26
N PRO A 101 -8.22 30.56 12.03
CA PRO A 101 -8.58 29.77 10.87
C PRO A 101 -7.52 28.68 10.66
N VAL A 102 -7.99 27.44 10.52
CA VAL A 102 -7.24 26.37 9.83
C VAL A 102 -7.03 26.76 8.39
#